data_AF-A0A6H1X151-F1
#
_entry.id   AF-A0A6H1X151-F1
#
_cell.length_a   1.000
_cell.length_b   1.000
_cell.length_c   1.000
_cell.angle_alpha   90.00
_cell.angle_beta   90.00
_cell.angle_gamma   90.00
#
_symmetry.space_group_name_H-M   'P 1'
#
loop_
_entity.id
_entity.type
_entity.pdbx_description
1 polymer ?
#
loop_
_entity_poly.entity_id
_entity_poly.type
_entity_poly.pdbx_seq_one_letter_code
_entity_poly.pdbx_strand_id
1 'polypeptide(L)' 'MYLLQLPTNLLIGDFIAYSNTEMHKEDGDKKRFTFAGSLYFNRMKEIGFYTTDVDAIRNRVKEVGLEGVYNKKIIK' A
#
# COMPACT_ATOMS: atom_id res chain seq x y z
N MET A 1 -1.10 22.41 2.54
CA MET A 1 -1.11 21.67 1.26
C MET A 1 -1.75 20.32 1.54
N TYR A 2 -2.90 20.00 0.93
CA TYR A 2 -3.55 18.71 1.15
C TYR A 2 -2.91 17.67 0.24
N LEU A 3 -2.21 16.71 0.82
CA LEU A 3 -1.68 15.55 0.10
C LEU A 3 -2.75 14.46 0.05
N LEU A 4 -2.78 13.70 -1.04
CA LEU A 4 -3.61 12.51 -1.13
C LEU A 4 -3.05 11.43 -0.20
N GLN A 5 -3.86 10.99 0.76
CA GLN A 5 -3.53 9.83 1.60
C GLN A 5 -4.08 8.56 0.94
N LEU A 6 -3.20 7.58 0.70
CA LEU A 6 -3.60 6.28 0.19
C LEU A 6 -4.18 5.44 1.34
N PRO A 7 -5.40 4.90 1.21
CA PRO A 7 -6.02 4.11 2.27
C PRO A 7 -5.41 2.71 2.35
N THR A 8 -5.45 2.09 3.54
CA THR A 8 -4.84 0.77 3.79
C THR A 8 -5.61 -0.40 3.18
N ASN A 9 -6.82 -0.18 2.65
CA ASN A 9 -7.50 -1.15 1.80
C ASN A 9 -6.96 -1.17 0.35
N LEU A 10 -5.94 -0.36 0.03
CA LEU A 10 -5.07 -0.54 -1.13
C LEU A 10 -3.70 -1.08 -0.72
N LEU A 11 -3.13 -1.93 -1.58
CA LEU A 11 -1.81 -2.54 -1.36
C LEU A 11 -0.71 -1.49 -1.12
N ILE A 12 -0.67 -0.40 -1.87
CA ILE A 12 0.37 0.64 -1.66
C ILE A 12 0.13 1.40 -0.35
N GLY A 13 -1.14 1.64 0.03
CA GLY A 13 -1.46 2.30 1.28
C GLY A 13 -1.11 1.43 2.50
N ASP A 14 -1.44 0.14 2.47
CA ASP A 14 -1.03 -0.82 3.51
C ASP A 14 0.49 -0.95 3.57
N PHE A 15 1.18 -1.03 2.43
CA PHE A 15 2.63 -1.10 2.36
C PHE A 15 3.28 0.08 3.09
N ILE A 16 2.86 1.30 2.79
CA ILE A 16 3.40 2.51 3.42
C ILE A 16 3.11 2.52 4.91
N ALA A 17 1.86 2.25 5.30
CA ALA A 17 1.45 2.24 6.71
C ALA A 17 2.24 1.20 7.52
N TYR A 18 2.30 -0.03 7.01
CA TYR A 18 3.00 -1.13 7.65
C TYR A 18 4.52 -0.90 7.68
N SER A 19 5.11 -0.37 6.61
CA SER A 19 6.54 -0.01 6.57
C SER A 19 6.86 1.03 7.63
N ASN A 20 6.04 2.07 7.74
CA ASN A 20 6.22 3.09 8.77
C ASN A 20 6.13 2.47 10.16
N THR A 21 5.12 1.63 10.42
CA THR A 21 4.98 0.96 11.73
C THR A 21 6.18 0.06 12.05
N GLU A 22 6.67 -0.76 11.12
CA GLU A 22 7.79 -1.66 11.38
C GLU A 22 9.13 -0.90 11.55
N MET A 23 9.32 0.22 10.85
CA MET A 23 10.53 1.05 11.00
C MET A 23 10.61 1.75 12.36
N HIS A 24 9.48 2.06 13.00
CA HIS A 24 9.46 2.71 14.33
C HIS A 24 9.63 1.73 15.50
N LYS A 25 9.78 0.42 15.24
CA LYS A 25 10.06 -0.57 16.29
C LYS A 25 11.55 -0.61 16.64
N GLU A 26 11.85 -1.13 17.83
CA GLU A 26 13.21 -1.46 18.21
C GLU A 26 13.84 -2.39 17.15
N ASP A 27 15.03 -2.04 16.66
CA ASP A 27 15.71 -2.69 15.52
C ASP A 27 14.97 -2.67 14.16
N GLY A 28 13.92 -1.85 14.02
CA GLY A 28 13.14 -1.70 12.78
C GLY A 28 14.00 -1.27 11.58
N ASP A 29 14.97 -0.38 11.80
CA ASP A 29 15.91 0.10 10.79
C ASP A 29 16.74 -1.03 10.16
N LYS A 30 17.05 -2.08 10.94
CA LYS A 30 17.82 -3.23 10.47
C LYS A 30 17.04 -4.14 9.51
N LYS A 31 15.70 -4.05 9.51
CA LYS A 31 14.80 -4.87 8.67
C LYS A 31 14.54 -4.28 7.29
N ARG A 32 15.04 -3.08 6.99
CA ARG A 32 14.80 -2.37 5.72
C ARG A 32 15.14 -3.19 4.47
N PHE A 33 16.18 -4.03 4.53
CA PHE A 33 16.65 -4.84 3.40
C PHE A 33 15.78 -6.06 3.11
N THR A 34 15.09 -6.62 4.12
CA THR A 34 14.26 -7.82 3.97
C THR A 34 12.76 -7.53 4.03
N PHE A 35 12.39 -6.29 4.36
CA PHE A 35 11.00 -5.86 4.55
C PHE A 35 10.11 -6.23 3.36
N ALA A 36 10.46 -5.78 2.15
CA ALA A 36 9.64 -6.03 0.97
C ALA A 36 9.66 -7.52 0.53
N GLY A 37 10.83 -8.16 0.58
CA GLY A 37 11.03 -9.50 0.04
C GLY A 37 10.54 -10.64 0.94
N SER A 38 10.31 -10.39 2.24
CA SER A 38 9.88 -11.42 3.19
C SER A 38 8.71 -10.96 4.05
N LEU A 39 8.89 -9.94 4.88
CA LEU A 39 7.92 -9.53 5.89
C LEU A 39 6.61 -9.05 5.26
N TYR A 40 6.69 -8.11 4.32
CA TYR A 40 5.52 -7.59 3.64
C TYR A 40 4.93 -8.61 2.66
N PHE A 41 5.77 -9.40 1.98
CA PHE A 41 5.29 -10.43 1.06
C PHE A 41 4.42 -11.48 1.76
N ASN A 42 4.78 -11.87 2.99
CA ASN A 42 3.95 -12.76 3.79
C ASN A 42 2.65 -12.07 4.23
N ARG A 43 2.74 -10.83 4.74
CA ARG A 43 1.56 -10.03 5.13
C ARG A 43 0.57 -9.88 3.97
N MET A 44 1.03 -9.50 2.78
CA MET A 44 0.14 -9.30 1.63
C MET A 44 -0.56 -10.58 1.19
N LYS A 45 0.02 -11.77 1.44
CA LYS A 45 -0.68 -13.04 1.24
C LYS A 45 -1.76 -13.24 2.31
N GLU A 46 -1.42 -13.02 3.58
CA GLU A 46 -2.33 -13.18 4.73
C GLU A 46 -3.57 -12.29 4.61
N ILE A 47 -3.42 -11.04 4.16
CA ILE A 47 -4.54 -10.09 4.02
C ILE A 47 -5.21 -10.16 2.64
N GLY A 48 -4.86 -11.15 1.80
CA GLY A 48 -5.48 -11.35 0.48
C GLY A 48 -5.10 -10.31 -0.57
N PHE A 49 -4.01 -9.57 -0.37
CA PHE A 49 -3.51 -8.56 -1.30
C PHE A 49 -2.66 -9.13 -2.44
N TYR A 50 -2.06 -10.31 -2.26
CA TYR A 50 -1.31 -10.98 -3.30
C TYR A 50 -2.23 -11.56 -4.39
N THR A 51 -2.27 -10.89 -5.53
CA THR A 51 -2.96 -11.36 -6.74
C THR A 51 -2.33 -10.77 -7.98
N THR A 52 -2.44 -11.48 -9.09
CA THR A 52 -2.11 -11.00 -10.44
C THR A 52 -3.36 -10.73 -11.28
N ASP A 53 -4.55 -10.92 -10.71
CA ASP A 53 -5.83 -10.63 -11.38
C ASP A 53 -6.03 -9.11 -11.51
N VAL A 54 -5.93 -8.63 -12.75
CA VAL A 54 -6.03 -7.22 -13.10
C VAL A 54 -7.42 -6.65 -12.79
N ASP A 55 -8.48 -7.42 -12.95
CA ASP A 55 -9.85 -6.94 -12.71
C ASP A 55 -10.13 -6.82 -11.22
N ALA A 56 -9.64 -7.78 -10.41
CA ALA A 56 -9.69 -7.66 -8.96
C ALA A 56 -8.90 -6.44 -8.45
N ILE A 57 -7.70 -6.19 -8.99
CA ILE A 57 -6.89 -5.02 -8.65
C ILE A 57 -7.63 -3.72 -9.02
N ARG A 58 -8.19 -3.66 -10.24
CA ARG A 58 -8.94 -2.49 -10.71
C ARG A 58 -10.17 -2.21 -9.84
N ASN A 59 -10.92 -3.25 -9.47
CA ASN A 59 -12.09 -3.11 -8.61
C ASN A 59 -11.74 -2.54 -7.23
N ARG A 60 -10.65 -2.99 -6.59
CA ARG A 60 -10.17 -2.40 -5.32
C ARG A 60 -9.86 -0.91 -5.45
N VAL A 61 -9.21 -0.50 -6.54
CA VAL A 61 -8.90 0.91 -6.81
C VAL A 61 -10.17 1.74 -7.03
N LYS A 62 -11.19 1.16 -7.70
CA LYS A 62 -12.51 1.78 -7.87
C LYS A 62 -13.26 1.94 -6.56
N GLU A 63 -13.28 0.91 -5.71
CA GLU A 63 -13.99 0.91 -4.42
C GLU A 63 -13.50 2.02 -3.48
N VAL A 64 -12.23 2.39 -3.58
CA VAL A 64 -11.65 3.51 -2.80
C VAL A 64 -11.76 4.86 -3.49
N GLY A 65 -12.39 4.93 -4.67
CA GLY A 65 -12.59 6.17 -5.43
C GLY A 65 -11.32 6.74 -6.08
N LEU A 66 -10.25 5.96 -6.19
CA LEU A 66 -8.96 6.40 -6.72
C LEU A 66 -8.70 5.99 -8.17
N GLU A 67 -9.70 5.39 -8.84
CA GLU A 67 -9.57 5.11 -10.28
C GLU A 67 -9.36 6.41 -11.06
N GLY A 68 -8.31 6.42 -11.88
CA GLY A 68 -7.94 7.59 -12.68
C GLY A 68 -7.56 8.82 -11.85
N VAL A 69 -7.11 8.65 -10.60
CA VAL A 69 -6.78 9.77 -9.70
C VAL A 69 -5.77 10.75 -10.32
N TYR A 70 -4.81 10.26 -11.08
CA TYR A 70 -3.80 11.10 -11.77
C TYR A 70 -4.33 11.80 -13.03
N ASN A 71 -5.49 11.41 -13.54
CA ASN A 71 -6.14 12.10 -14.66
C ASN A 71 -6.90 13.35 -14.20
N LYS A 72 -7.03 13.55 -12.89
CA LYS A 72 -7.73 14.68 -12.29
C LYS A 72 -6.70 15.70 -11.80
N LYS A 73 -6.92 16.97 -12.10
CA LYS A 73 -6.09 18.05 -11.54
C LYS A 73 -6.49 18.26 -10.07
N ILE A 74 -5.73 17.68 -9.14
CA ILE A 74 -6.02 17.74 -7.69
C ILE A 74 -5.43 19.01 -7.03
N ILE A 75 -4.46 19.64 -7.70
CA ILE A 75 -3.81 20.87 -7.25
C ILE A 75 -4.12 21.97 -8.26
N LYS A 76 -4.58 23.13 -7.78
CA LYS A 76 -4.98 24.26 -8.64
C LYS A 76 -3.80 24.83 -9.41
#